data_AF-A0A7X4YQ67-F1
#
_entry.id   AF-A0A7X4YQ67-F1
#
_cell.length_a   1.000
_cell.length_b   1.000
_cell.length_c   1.000
_cell.angle_alpha   90.00
_cell.angle_beta   90.00
_cell.angle_gamma   90.00
#
_symmetry.space_group_name_H-M   'P 1'
#
loop_
_entity.id
_entity.type
_entity.pdbx_description
1 polymer ?
#
loop_
_entity_poly.entity_id
_entity_poly.type
_entity_poly.pdbx_seq_one_letter_code
_entity_poly.pdbx_strand_id
1 'polypeptide(L)'
;MAQVFIAGMAIFVDAADWAAHTNFARVFIVFPVIVIVFSFIARLPFSYRLKGFQQLAMVVLMFVTAGLSSRIGFLSALHPVIAVAMFWSAITLAKQAATSRSEGETR
;
A
#
# COMPACT_ATOMS: atom_id res chain seq x y z
N MET A 1 -3.60 5.19 -5.25
CA MET A 1 -4.69 6.10 -5.68
C MET A 1 -5.90 5.37 -6.22
N ALA A 2 -5.75 4.36 -7.10
CA ALA A 2 -6.88 3.56 -7.60
C ALA A 2 -7.82 3.02 -6.51
N GLN A 3 -7.28 2.46 -5.41
CA GLN A 3 -8.07 2.02 -4.25
C GLN A 3 -9.02 3.09 -3.68
N VAL A 4 -8.52 4.32 -3.52
CA VAL A 4 -9.28 5.45 -2.98
C VAL A 4 -10.33 5.91 -3.99
N PHE A 5 -10.00 5.91 -5.28
CA PHE A 5 -10.95 6.21 -6.34
C PHE A 5 -12.11 5.21 -6.38
N ILE A 6 -11.83 3.90 -6.34
CA ILE A 6 -12.87 2.86 -6.37
C ILE A 6 -13.76 2.93 -5.12
N ALA A 7 -13.19 3.22 -3.94
CA ALA A 7 -13.99 3.51 -2.75
C ALA A 7 -14.88 4.76 -2.92
N GLY A 8 -14.37 5.79 -3.60
CA GLY A 8 -15.15 6.96 -3.97
C GLY A 8 -16.32 6.63 -4.89
N MET A 9 -16.14 5.75 -5.88
CA MET A 9 -17.26 5.28 -6.72
C MET A 9 -18.34 4.60 -5.87
N ALA A 10 -17.93 3.79 -4.89
CA ALA A 10 -18.88 3.14 -3.97
C ALA A 10 -19.68 4.10 -3.07
N ILE A 11 -19.14 5.31 -2.82
CA ILE A 11 -19.81 6.36 -2.02
C ILE A 11 -20.67 7.27 -2.90
N PHE A 12 -20.16 7.66 -4.06
CA PHE A 12 -20.74 8.75 -4.86
C PHE A 12 -21.51 8.28 -6.11
N VAL A 13 -21.32 7.02 -6.54
CA VAL A 13 -21.90 6.48 -7.78
C VAL A 13 -22.84 5.33 -7.47
N ASP A 14 -22.33 4.18 -7.01
CA ASP A 14 -23.13 2.98 -6.71
C ASP A 14 -22.46 2.14 -5.60
N ALA A 15 -23.20 1.84 -4.53
CA ALA A 15 -22.72 1.00 -3.43
C ALA A 15 -22.27 -0.40 -3.88
N ALA A 16 -22.71 -0.92 -5.03
CA ALA A 16 -22.21 -2.17 -5.59
C ALA A 16 -20.69 -2.16 -5.84
N ASP A 17 -20.09 -0.99 -6.05
CA ASP A 17 -18.65 -0.83 -6.28
C ASP A 17 -17.78 -1.17 -5.06
N TRP A 18 -18.36 -1.36 -3.86
CA TRP A 18 -17.65 -1.92 -2.71
C TRP A 18 -17.06 -3.31 -3.01
N ALA A 19 -17.72 -4.09 -3.89
CA ALA A 19 -17.19 -5.37 -4.35
C ALA A 19 -15.88 -5.20 -5.14
N ALA A 20 -15.82 -4.19 -6.02
CA ALA A 20 -14.59 -3.88 -6.77
C ALA A 20 -13.47 -3.39 -5.84
N HIS A 21 -13.79 -2.50 -4.89
CA HIS A 21 -12.84 -1.98 -3.90
C HIS A 21 -12.20 -3.12 -3.07
N THR A 22 -13.04 -3.97 -2.49
CA THR A 22 -12.60 -5.07 -1.62
C THR A 22 -11.84 -6.16 -2.38
N ASN A 23 -12.27 -6.52 -3.59
CA ASN A 23 -11.56 -7.49 -4.43
C ASN A 23 -10.20 -6.96 -4.87
N PHE A 24 -10.13 -5.69 -5.28
CA PHE A 24 -8.85 -5.06 -5.64
C PHE A 24 -7.89 -5.04 -4.44
N ALA A 25 -8.39 -4.87 -3.21
CA ALA A 25 -7.55 -4.84 -2.01
C ALA A 25 -6.90 -6.20 -1.71
N ARG A 26 -7.65 -7.29 -1.96
CA ARG A 26 -7.16 -8.67 -1.82
C ARG A 26 -6.06 -9.01 -2.83
N VAL A 27 -6.08 -8.44 -4.03
CA VAL A 27 -4.99 -8.59 -4.99
C VAL A 27 -3.79 -7.72 -4.58
N PHE A 28 -4.05 -6.51 -4.08
CA PHE A 28 -3.01 -5.53 -3.77
C PHE A 28 -2.03 -5.98 -2.66
N ILE A 29 -2.47 -6.79 -1.70
CA ILE A 29 -1.63 -7.31 -0.61
C ILE A 29 -0.42 -8.13 -1.11
N VAL A 30 -0.48 -8.66 -2.33
CA VAL A 30 0.59 -9.47 -2.92
C VAL A 30 1.84 -8.61 -3.24
N PHE A 31 1.68 -7.33 -3.57
CA PHE A 31 2.80 -6.48 -3.98
C PHE A 31 3.85 -6.23 -2.89
N PRO A 32 3.49 -5.85 -1.65
CA PRO A 32 4.47 -5.75 -0.56
C PRO A 32 5.25 -7.05 -0.32
N VAL A 33 4.59 -8.20 -0.45
CA VAL A 33 5.24 -9.52 -0.32
C VAL A 33 6.27 -9.72 -1.43
N ILE A 34 5.91 -9.40 -2.69
CA ILE A 34 6.82 -9.45 -3.83
C ILE A 34 8.04 -8.55 -3.60
N VAL A 35 7.84 -7.32 -3.11
CA VAL A 35 8.95 -6.39 -2.80
C VAL A 35 9.88 -6.97 -1.75
N ILE A 36 9.34 -7.55 -0.68
CA ILE A 36 10.15 -8.21 0.36
C ILE A 36 10.95 -9.36 -0.25
N VAL A 37 10.31 -10.29 -0.94
CA VAL A 37 10.96 -11.47 -1.54
C VAL A 37 12.07 -11.06 -2.50
N PHE A 38 11.78 -10.15 -3.45
CA PHE A 38 12.80 -9.70 -4.39
C PHE A 38 13.92 -8.89 -3.73
N SER A 39 13.64 -8.16 -2.64
CA SER A 39 14.71 -7.46 -1.91
C SER A 39 15.74 -8.41 -1.30
N PHE A 40 15.36 -9.65 -0.97
CA PHE A 40 16.29 -10.69 -0.55
C PHE A 40 17.02 -11.31 -1.75
N ILE A 41 16.29 -11.69 -2.80
CA ILE A 41 16.86 -12.33 -4.00
C ILE A 41 17.90 -11.42 -4.66
N ALA A 42 17.56 -10.14 -4.87
CA ALA A 42 18.45 -9.15 -5.47
C ALA A 42 19.49 -8.58 -4.48
N ARG A 43 19.54 -9.10 -3.24
CA ARG A 43 20.48 -8.68 -2.18
C ARG A 43 20.47 -7.16 -1.95
N LEU A 44 19.29 -6.54 -2.02
CA LEU A 44 19.15 -5.11 -1.82
C LEU A 44 19.55 -4.70 -0.39
N PRO A 45 19.97 -3.43 -0.20
CA PRO A 45 20.25 -2.88 1.12
C PRO A 45 19.10 -3.08 2.09
N PHE A 46 19.42 -3.18 3.38
CA PHE A 46 18.43 -3.42 4.45
C PHE A 46 17.28 -2.40 4.46
N SER A 47 17.55 -1.16 4.04
CA SER A 47 16.54 -0.10 3.91
C SER A 47 15.36 -0.51 3.00
N TYR A 48 15.62 -1.19 1.89
CA TYR A 48 14.57 -1.66 0.97
C TYR A 48 13.71 -2.77 1.60
N ARG A 49 14.33 -3.64 2.40
CA ARG A 49 13.62 -4.71 3.14
C ARG A 49 12.69 -4.10 4.18
N LEU A 50 13.19 -3.15 4.96
CA LEU A 50 12.40 -2.44 5.97
C LEU A 50 11.21 -1.71 5.35
N LYS A 51 11.40 -1.09 4.18
CA LYS A 51 10.31 -0.46 3.42
C LYS A 51 9.27 -1.47 2.95
N GLY A 52 9.68 -2.66 2.51
CA GLY A 52 8.77 -3.76 2.19
C GLY A 52 7.91 -4.18 3.40
N PHE A 53 8.54 -4.40 4.56
CA PHE A 53 7.82 -4.73 5.80
C PHE A 53 6.91 -3.60 6.27
N GLN A 54 7.35 -2.34 6.17
CA GLN A 54 6.53 -1.16 6.48
C GLN A 54 5.26 -1.15 5.62
N GLN A 55 5.39 -1.38 4.32
CA GLN A 55 4.25 -1.45 3.40
C GLN A 55 3.31 -2.60 3.74
N LEU A 56 3.84 -3.79 4.05
CA LEU A 56 3.03 -4.93 4.46
C LEU A 56 2.25 -4.64 5.76
N ALA A 57 2.91 -4.05 6.75
CA ALA A 57 2.27 -3.66 8.01
C ALA A 57 1.14 -2.64 7.78
N MET A 58 1.36 -1.65 6.90
CA MET A 58 0.32 -0.69 6.53
C MET A 58 -0.87 -1.38 5.85
N VAL A 59 -0.64 -2.34 4.94
CA VAL A 59 -1.74 -3.12 4.35
C VAL A 59 -2.52 -3.88 5.41
N VAL A 60 -1.87 -4.54 6.37
CA VAL A 60 -2.56 -5.22 7.47
C VAL A 60 -3.41 -4.23 8.27
N LEU A 61 -2.87 -3.05 8.61
CA LEU A 61 -3.61 -1.99 9.29
C LEU A 61 -4.81 -1.49 8.48
N MET A 62 -4.73 -1.47 7.14
CA MET A 62 -5.86 -1.14 6.28
C MET A 62 -7.02 -2.15 6.46
N PHE A 63 -6.73 -3.45 6.50
CA PHE A 63 -7.76 -4.47 6.75
C PHE A 63 -8.35 -4.38 8.15
N VAL A 64 -7.50 -4.12 9.16
CA VAL A 64 -7.96 -3.94 10.55
C VAL A 64 -8.89 -2.73 10.66
N THR A 65 -8.47 -1.57 10.16
CA THR A 65 -9.27 -0.33 10.22
C THR A 65 -10.55 -0.42 9.39
N ALA A 66 -10.54 -1.12 8.25
CA ALA A 66 -11.75 -1.40 7.47
C ALA A 66 -12.72 -2.33 8.22
N GLY A 67 -12.21 -3.38 8.88
CA GLY A 67 -13.03 -4.32 9.64
C GLY A 67 -13.65 -3.72 10.90
N LEU A 68 -12.99 -2.72 11.49
CA LEU A 68 -13.48 -1.98 12.65
C LEU A 68 -14.55 -0.93 12.33
N SER A 69 -14.83 -0.67 11.04
CA SER A 69 -15.83 0.30 10.55
C SER A 69 -17.20 0.18 11.19
N SER A 70 -17.64 -1.05 11.44
CA SER A 70 -18.93 -1.35 12.06
C SER A 70 -18.98 -1.16 13.59
N ARG A 71 -17.83 -0.97 14.26
CA ARG A 71 -17.71 -0.99 15.73
C ARG A 71 -17.18 0.32 16.31
N ILE A 72 -16.18 0.94 15.67
CA ILE A 72 -15.51 2.14 16.19
C ILE A 72 -15.25 3.10 15.02
N GLY A 73 -16.18 4.03 14.78
CA GLY A 73 -16.15 4.93 13.63
C GLY A 73 -14.87 5.79 13.55
N PHE A 74 -14.37 6.30 14.69
CA PHE A 74 -13.16 7.13 14.73
C PHE A 74 -11.90 6.38 14.26
N LEU A 75 -11.68 5.14 14.72
CA LEU A 75 -10.54 4.31 14.30
C LEU A 75 -10.62 3.97 12.80
N SER A 76 -11.83 3.94 12.25
CA SER A 76 -12.07 3.57 10.85
C SER A 76 -11.77 4.74 9.90
N ALA A 77 -11.87 5.97 10.38
CA ALA A 77 -11.41 7.16 9.66
C ALA A 77 -9.89 7.17 9.40
N LEU A 78 -9.11 6.36 10.14
CA LEU A 78 -7.69 6.18 9.85
C LEU A 78 -7.44 5.42 8.55
N HIS A 79 -8.40 4.63 8.07
CA HIS A 79 -8.24 3.83 6.85
C HIS A 79 -7.80 4.67 5.63
N PRO A 80 -8.52 5.73 5.20
CA PRO A 80 -8.07 6.57 4.09
C PRO A 80 -6.75 7.30 4.37
N VAL A 81 -6.46 7.66 5.63
CA VAL A 81 -5.19 8.30 6.01
C VAL A 81 -4.01 7.35 5.79
N ILE A 82 -4.14 6.10 6.25
CA ILE A 82 -3.13 5.06 6.06
C ILE A 82 -2.97 4.74 4.57
N ALA A 83 -4.06 4.75 3.78
CA ALA A 83 -4.00 4.54 2.33
C ALA A 83 -3.10 5.57 1.63
N VAL A 84 -3.27 6.85 1.96
CA VAL A 84 -2.48 7.95 1.40
C VAL A 84 -1.03 7.87 1.86
N ALA A 85 -0.79 7.62 3.16
CA ALA A 85 0.55 7.46 3.71
C ALA A 85 1.31 6.28 3.07
N MET A 86 0.63 5.15 2.88
CA MET A 86 1.17 3.97 2.21
C MET A 86 1.54 4.27 0.76
N PHE A 87 0.66 4.94 0.00
CA PHE A 87 0.95 5.36 -1.36
C PHE A 87 2.14 6.32 -1.44
N TRP A 88 2.21 7.31 -0.55
CA TRP A 88 3.34 8.23 -0.48
C TRP A 88 4.65 7.48 -0.18
N SER A 89 4.62 6.53 0.76
CA SER A 89 5.77 5.69 1.06
C SER A 89 6.16 4.80 -0.12
N ALA A 90 5.24 4.37 -0.99
CA ALA A 90 5.56 3.62 -2.19
C ALA A 90 6.26 4.50 -3.25
N ILE A 91 5.79 5.75 -3.43
CA ILE A 91 6.44 6.72 -4.31
C ILE A 91 7.86 7.02 -3.84
N THR A 92 8.07 7.25 -2.55
CA THR A 92 9.40 7.56 -2.02
C THR A 92 10.37 6.40 -2.22
N LEU A 93 9.92 5.15 -2.04
CA LEU A 93 10.72 3.96 -2.35
C LEU A 93 11.05 3.85 -3.85
N ALA A 94 10.09 4.11 -4.74
CA ALA A 94 10.32 4.08 -6.18
C ALA A 94 11.33 5.15 -6.62
N LYS A 95 11.23 6.36 -6.06
CA LYS A 95 12.20 7.44 -6.31
C LYS A 95 13.59 7.07 -5.82
N GLN A 96 13.70 6.51 -4.60
CA GLN A 96 14.97 6.05 -4.05
C GLN A 96 15.62 4.99 -4.96
N ALA A 97 14.84 4.02 -5.42
CA ALA A 97 15.32 2.99 -6.33
C ALA A 97 15.84 3.57 -7.66
N ALA A 98 15.15 4.56 -8.23
CA ALA A 98 15.56 5.21 -9.47
C ALA A 98 16.89 5.97 -9.31
N THR A 99 17.06 6.72 -8.21
CA THR A 99 18.30 7.45 -7.91
C THR A 99 19.48 6.50 -7.66
N SER A 100 19.27 5.44 -6.86
CA SER A 100 20.33 4.44 -6.63
C SER A 100 20.76 3.72 -7.91
N ARG A 101 19.85 3.53 -8.88
CA ARG A 101 20.19 2.97 -10.18
C ARG A 101 21.07 3.91 -11.00
N SER A 102 20.73 5.20 -11.08
CA SER A 102 21.53 6.17 -11.83
C SER A 102 22.95 6.32 -11.27
N GLU A 103 23.10 6.31 -9.93
CA GLU A 103 24.42 6.36 -9.29
C GLU A 103 25.26 5.11 -9.61
N GLY A 104 24.62 3.94 -9.73
CA GLY A 104 25.28 2.69 -10.13
C GLY A 104 25.71 2.64 -11.59
N GLU A 105 25.00 3.33 -12.50
CA GLU A 105 25.34 3.41 -13.93
C GLU A 105 26.49 4.41 -14.21
N THR A 106 26.77 5.33 -13.28
CA THR A 106 27.87 6.32 -13.39
C THR A 106 29.20 5.88 -12.77
N ARG A 107 29.29 4.67 -12.22
CA ARG A 107 30.49 4.08 -11.59
C ARG A 107 31.03 2.95 -12.42
#